data_AF-A0AAE7B911-F1
#
_entry.id   AF-A0AAE7B911-F1
#
_cell.length_a   1.000
_cell.length_b   1.000
_cell.length_c   1.000
_cell.angle_alpha   90.00
_cell.angle_beta   90.00
_cell.angle_gamma   90.00
#
_symmetry.space_group_name_H-M   'P 1'
#
loop_
_entity.id
_entity.type
_entity.pdbx_description
1 polymer ?
#
loop_
_entity_poly.entity_id
_entity_poly.type
_entity_poly.pdbx_seq_one_letter_code
_entity_poly.pdbx_strand_id
1 'polypeptide(L)'
;MQENIYFETIKCEDNEIFNLEYHNKRVANTIGLNINLQEYIYPISEELLRCKVIYNDFEIINVEYFPYKKREINTFKLIFDDEISYSKKYLNRENLDDLFSKKENCDEIIIIKNGIVTDTSIANIAILYEDMWITSKSYLLSGTTRARLLEEKVLIEKDISVKMLKKASKIALMNAMIGFDIKEDYSFKL
;
A
#
# COMPACT_ATOMS: atom_id res chain seq x y z
N MET A 1 0.21 -24.50 15.85
CA MET A 1 0.13 -23.79 14.55
C MET A 1 0.99 -22.56 14.69
N GLN A 2 1.78 -22.19 13.67
CA GLN A 2 2.56 -20.96 13.72
C GLN A 2 1.57 -19.80 13.60
N GLU A 3 1.52 -18.93 14.62
CA GLU A 3 0.66 -17.75 14.58
C GLU A 3 1.15 -16.79 13.52
N ASN A 4 0.25 -16.39 12.61
CA ASN A 4 0.55 -15.33 11.67
C ASN A 4 0.31 -14.00 12.37
N ILE A 5 1.26 -13.07 12.22
CA ILE A 5 1.12 -11.71 12.72
C ILE A 5 0.96 -10.78 11.53
N TYR A 6 -0.01 -9.89 11.64
CA TYR A 6 -0.39 -8.89 10.65
C TYR A 6 -0.25 -7.49 11.24
N PHE A 7 -0.32 -6.49 10.36
CA PHE A 7 -0.41 -5.12 10.83
C PHE A 7 -1.25 -4.22 9.92
N GLU A 8 -1.87 -3.23 10.54
CA GLU A 8 -2.47 -2.09 9.88
C GLU A 8 -1.61 -0.84 10.02
N THR A 9 -1.78 0.09 9.07
CA THR A 9 -1.14 1.41 9.11
C THR A 9 -2.21 2.41 8.78
N ILE A 10 -2.58 3.22 9.75
CA ILE A 10 -3.77 4.06 9.75
C ILE A 10 -3.29 5.50 9.96
N LYS A 11 -3.81 6.41 9.13
CA LYS A 11 -3.53 7.84 9.26
C LYS A 11 -4.38 8.41 10.39
N CYS A 12 -3.74 9.11 11.32
CA CYS A 12 -4.40 9.96 12.29
C CYS A 12 -3.85 11.39 12.14
N GLU A 13 -4.72 12.38 12.13
CA GLU A 13 -4.38 13.81 11.96
C GLU A 13 -5.56 14.63 12.50
N ASP A 14 -5.30 15.81 13.09
CA ASP A 14 -6.35 16.70 13.60
C ASP A 14 -7.36 16.04 14.55
N ASN A 15 -6.89 15.15 15.42
CA ASN A 15 -7.73 14.34 16.32
C ASN A 15 -8.73 13.39 15.61
N GLU A 16 -8.50 13.06 14.33
CA GLU A 16 -9.35 12.17 13.54
C GLU A 16 -8.62 10.87 13.12
N ILE A 17 -9.41 9.83 12.86
CA ILE A 17 -8.93 8.53 12.34
C ILE A 17 -9.46 8.38 10.91
N PHE A 18 -8.56 8.26 9.94
CA PHE A 18 -8.94 8.28 8.53
C PHE A 18 -9.22 6.88 7.98
N ASN A 19 -10.27 6.76 7.16
CA ASN A 19 -10.60 5.59 6.35
C ASN A 19 -10.77 4.27 7.14
N LEU A 20 -11.15 4.36 8.42
CA LEU A 20 -11.17 3.23 9.35
C LEU A 20 -12.01 2.04 8.85
N GLU A 21 -13.11 2.31 8.14
CA GLU A 21 -13.96 1.26 7.58
C GLU A 21 -13.20 0.31 6.62
N TYR A 22 -12.26 0.83 5.83
CA TYR A 22 -11.47 0.03 4.89
C TYR A 22 -10.46 -0.84 5.65
N HIS A 23 -9.93 -0.33 6.76
CA HIS A 23 -9.04 -1.08 7.65
C HIS A 23 -9.81 -2.21 8.35
N ASN A 24 -11.00 -1.94 8.90
CA ASN A 24 -11.89 -2.96 9.47
C ASN A 24 -12.25 -4.05 8.44
N LYS A 25 -12.64 -3.65 7.22
CA LYS A 25 -12.91 -4.59 6.11
C LYS A 25 -11.70 -5.48 5.80
N ARG A 26 -10.50 -4.92 5.76
CA ARG A 26 -9.28 -5.73 5.50
C ARG A 26 -8.96 -6.68 6.65
N VAL A 27 -9.07 -6.24 7.90
CA VAL A 27 -8.90 -7.12 9.08
C VAL A 27 -9.88 -8.29 9.00
N ALA A 28 -11.18 -8.02 8.79
CA ALA A 28 -12.20 -9.05 8.64
C ALA A 28 -11.89 -10.03 7.51
N ASN A 29 -11.46 -9.56 6.34
CA ASN A 29 -11.04 -10.42 5.23
C ASN A 29 -9.77 -11.23 5.53
N THR A 30 -8.90 -10.73 6.42
CA THR A 30 -7.61 -11.35 6.75
C THR A 30 -7.78 -12.52 7.72
N ILE A 31 -8.58 -12.34 8.77
CA ILE A 31 -8.69 -13.31 9.90
C ILE A 31 -10.09 -13.91 10.06
N GLY A 32 -11.08 -13.44 9.28
CA GLY A 32 -12.47 -13.93 9.38
C GLY A 32 -13.25 -13.41 10.58
N LEU A 33 -12.72 -12.43 11.32
CA LEU A 33 -13.34 -11.83 12.50
C LEU A 33 -13.57 -10.33 12.30
N ASN A 34 -14.74 -9.86 12.73
CA ASN A 34 -15.07 -8.43 12.72
C ASN A 34 -14.55 -7.76 13.99
N ILE A 35 -13.24 -7.51 14.05
CA ILE A 35 -12.65 -6.69 15.10
C ILE A 35 -12.94 -5.21 14.79
N ASN A 36 -13.54 -4.50 15.75
CA ASN A 36 -13.77 -3.07 15.63
C ASN A 36 -12.52 -2.29 16.05
N LEU A 37 -11.70 -1.87 15.07
CA LEU A 37 -10.46 -1.13 15.34
C LEU A 37 -10.68 0.19 16.08
N GLN A 38 -11.90 0.76 16.04
CA GLN A 38 -12.22 2.00 16.75
C GLN A 38 -12.11 1.85 18.27
N GLU A 39 -12.25 0.63 18.81
CA GLU A 39 -12.14 0.36 20.25
C GLU A 39 -10.69 0.40 20.76
N TYR A 40 -9.72 0.35 19.84
CA TYR A 40 -8.29 0.24 20.15
C TYR A 40 -7.47 1.47 19.74
N ILE A 41 -8.01 2.31 18.85
CA ILE A 41 -7.30 3.46 18.29
C ILE A 41 -7.84 4.75 18.89
N TYR A 42 -6.92 5.59 19.34
CA TYR A 42 -7.20 6.88 19.95
C TYR A 42 -6.32 7.92 19.24
N PRO A 43 -6.88 8.97 18.66
CA PRO A 43 -6.07 10.03 18.08
C PRO A 43 -5.49 10.86 19.23
N ILE A 44 -4.18 10.71 19.45
CA ILE A 44 -3.47 11.23 20.64
C ILE A 44 -2.92 12.65 20.47
N SER A 45 -2.98 13.22 19.25
CA SER A 45 -2.55 14.58 18.96
C SER A 45 -3.19 15.12 17.66
N GLU A 46 -3.03 16.43 17.45
CA GLU A 46 -3.35 17.12 16.19
C GLU A 46 -2.29 16.87 15.10
N GLU A 47 -1.11 16.37 15.45
CA GLU A 47 -0.04 16.11 14.48
C GLU A 47 -0.41 14.97 13.52
N LEU A 48 0.22 14.96 12.34
CA LEU A 48 0.11 13.83 11.42
C LEU A 48 0.86 12.61 11.98
N LEU A 49 0.09 11.62 12.42
CA LEU A 49 0.59 10.37 13.00
C LEU A 49 0.31 9.17 12.09
N ARG A 50 1.28 8.25 12.07
CA ARG A 50 1.13 6.88 11.60
C ARG A 50 0.77 5.99 12.78
N CYS A 51 -0.49 5.61 12.89
CA CYS A 51 -0.95 4.58 13.82
C CYS A 51 -0.71 3.19 13.24
N LYS A 52 0.08 2.36 13.92
CA LYS A 52 0.37 0.98 13.54
C LYS A 52 -0.33 0.04 14.52
N VAL A 53 -1.30 -0.73 14.02
CA VAL A 53 -2.01 -1.74 14.81
C VAL A 53 -1.45 -3.10 14.43
N ILE A 54 -1.01 -3.89 15.40
CA ILE A 54 -0.48 -5.24 15.22
C ILE A 54 -1.50 -6.22 15.77
N TYR A 55 -1.80 -7.29 15.03
CA TYR A 55 -2.84 -8.26 15.38
C TYR A 55 -2.47 -9.67 14.86
N ASN A 56 -3.02 -10.71 15.48
CA ASN A 56 -2.96 -12.09 14.99
C ASN A 56 -4.36 -12.55 14.55
N ASP A 57 -4.53 -13.86 14.41
CA ASP A 57 -5.79 -14.48 13.98
C ASP A 57 -6.96 -14.29 14.97
N PHE A 58 -6.71 -13.80 16.19
CA PHE A 58 -7.70 -13.75 17.28
C PHE A 58 -7.88 -12.38 17.91
N GLU A 59 -6.83 -11.57 17.99
CA GLU A 59 -6.85 -10.35 18.80
C GLU A 59 -5.92 -9.24 18.28
N ILE A 60 -6.14 -8.03 18.79
CA ILE A 60 -5.19 -6.92 18.70
C ILE A 60 -4.09 -7.12 19.73
N ILE A 61 -2.84 -7.16 19.26
CA ILE A 61 -1.64 -7.38 20.09
C ILE A 61 -1.09 -6.06 20.60
N ASN A 62 -1.00 -5.05 19.73
CA ASN A 62 -0.37 -3.77 20.08
C ASN A 62 -0.86 -2.63 19.17
N VAL A 63 -0.83 -1.40 19.68
CA VAL A 63 -1.12 -0.16 18.93
C VAL A 63 0.00 0.84 19.21
N GLU A 64 0.70 1.26 18.15
CA GLU A 64 1.85 2.16 18.24
C GLU A 64 1.61 3.42 17.40
N TYR A 65 2.03 4.59 17.88
CA TYR A 65 1.90 5.86 17.17
C TYR A 65 3.28 6.45 16.88
N PHE A 66 3.47 6.93 15.64
CA PHE A 66 4.71 7.54 15.21
C PHE A 66 4.42 8.85 14.49
N PRO A 67 5.13 9.96 14.78
CA PRO A 67 5.13 11.13 13.92
C PRO A 67 5.46 10.72 12.49
N TYR A 68 4.68 11.23 11.54
CA TYR A 68 4.84 10.85 10.14
C TYR A 68 5.34 12.02 9.30
N LYS A 69 6.42 11.76 8.58
CA LYS A 69 6.92 12.63 7.52
C LYS A 69 6.84 11.88 6.20
N LYS A 70 6.10 12.45 5.25
CA LYS A 70 6.03 11.91 3.89
C LYS A 70 7.44 11.84 3.29
N ARG A 71 7.78 10.67 2.74
CA ARG A 71 9.01 10.48 1.96
C ARG A 71 8.77 10.95 0.53
N GLU A 72 9.71 11.71 -0.01
CA GLU A 72 9.74 11.99 -1.45
C GLU A 72 10.27 10.76 -2.20
N ILE A 73 9.52 10.34 -3.21
CA ILE A 73 9.80 9.17 -4.03
C ILE A 73 9.59 9.58 -5.48
N ASN A 74 10.67 9.69 -6.25
CA ASN A 74 10.64 10.12 -7.66
C ASN A 74 11.43 9.18 -8.58
N THR A 75 12.25 8.29 -8.03
CA THR A 75 13.05 7.33 -8.80
C THR A 75 12.70 5.90 -8.43
N PHE A 76 12.49 5.05 -9.46
CA PHE A 76 12.02 3.69 -9.27
C PHE A 76 12.91 2.67 -9.98
N LYS A 77 13.28 1.59 -9.30
CA LYS A 77 13.88 0.41 -9.92
C LYS A 77 12.78 -0.59 -10.29
N LEU A 78 12.76 -1.08 -11.52
CA LEU A 78 11.86 -2.17 -11.90
C LEU A 78 12.44 -3.51 -11.45
N ILE A 79 11.71 -4.26 -10.63
CA ILE A 79 12.13 -5.57 -10.13
C ILE A 79 11.18 -6.63 -10.67
N PHE A 80 11.73 -7.64 -11.34
CA PHE A 80 10.97 -8.76 -11.90
C PHE A 80 11.04 -9.93 -10.93
N ASP A 81 9.88 -10.36 -10.43
CA ASP A 81 9.76 -11.49 -9.52
C ASP A 81 8.39 -12.16 -9.69
N ASP A 82 8.41 -13.41 -10.18
CA ASP A 82 7.20 -14.19 -10.46
C ASP A 82 6.72 -15.01 -9.25
N GLU A 83 7.53 -15.11 -8.20
CA GLU A 83 7.28 -15.94 -7.02
C GLU A 83 6.79 -15.12 -5.80
N ILE A 84 7.09 -13.81 -5.77
CA ILE A 84 6.71 -12.91 -4.68
C ILE A 84 5.23 -13.02 -4.31
N SER A 85 4.96 -13.15 -3.02
CA SER A 85 3.61 -13.23 -2.47
C SER A 85 3.49 -12.33 -1.24
N TYR A 86 2.44 -11.50 -1.20
CA TYR A 86 2.13 -10.64 -0.07
C TYR A 86 0.63 -10.33 0.00
N SER A 87 -0.18 -11.40 -0.11
CA SER A 87 -1.65 -11.33 -0.21
C SER A 87 -2.34 -10.73 1.02
N LYS A 88 -1.71 -10.83 2.18
CA LYS A 88 -2.11 -10.20 3.44
C LYS A 88 -1.00 -9.28 3.92
N LYS A 89 -1.36 -8.31 4.77
CA LYS A 89 -0.41 -7.33 5.30
C LYS A 89 0.36 -7.92 6.48
N TYR A 90 1.18 -8.94 6.20
CA TYR A 90 1.99 -9.65 7.18
C TYR A 90 3.00 -8.72 7.85
N LEU A 91 3.21 -8.89 9.15
CA LEU A 91 4.24 -8.18 9.89
C LEU A 91 5.64 -8.61 9.41
N ASN A 92 5.84 -9.91 9.11
CA ASN A 92 7.03 -10.36 8.41
C ASN A 92 6.98 -9.89 6.95
N ARG A 93 7.98 -9.09 6.56
CA ARG A 93 8.14 -8.51 5.23
C ARG A 93 9.44 -8.90 4.54
N GLU A 94 10.15 -9.93 5.03
CA GLU A 94 11.48 -10.34 4.54
C GLU A 94 11.55 -10.40 3.02
N ASN A 95 10.63 -11.10 2.35
CA ASN A 95 10.63 -11.19 0.88
C ASN A 95 10.47 -9.81 0.20
N LEU A 96 9.62 -8.92 0.72
CA LEU A 96 9.46 -7.56 0.17
C LEU A 96 10.70 -6.71 0.46
N ASP A 97 11.27 -6.84 1.64
CA ASP A 97 12.45 -6.08 2.08
C ASP A 97 13.69 -6.53 1.29
N ASP A 98 13.80 -7.82 0.96
CA ASP A 98 14.81 -8.38 0.06
C ASP A 98 14.69 -7.82 -1.35
N LEU A 99 13.49 -7.70 -1.91
CA LEU A 99 13.29 -7.03 -3.20
C LEU A 99 13.62 -5.54 -3.12
N PHE A 100 13.20 -4.87 -2.03
CA PHE A 100 13.46 -3.45 -1.83
C PHE A 100 14.96 -3.16 -1.70
N SER A 101 15.75 -4.08 -1.12
CA SER A 101 17.21 -3.96 -1.04
C SER A 101 17.89 -3.83 -2.42
N LYS A 102 17.23 -4.34 -3.48
CA LYS A 102 17.70 -4.30 -4.88
C LYS A 102 17.39 -2.97 -5.58
N LYS A 103 16.83 -1.97 -4.89
CA LYS A 103 16.50 -0.65 -5.47
C LYS A 103 17.72 0.17 -5.90
N GLU A 104 18.92 -0.22 -5.49
CA GLU A 104 20.15 0.55 -5.70
C GLU A 104 19.99 2.01 -5.21
N ASN A 105 20.31 2.97 -6.07
CA ASN A 105 20.21 4.41 -5.82
C ASN A 105 18.80 4.99 -6.08
N CYS A 106 17.79 4.15 -6.34
CA CYS A 106 16.40 4.60 -6.45
C CYS A 106 15.74 4.78 -5.08
N ASP A 107 14.68 5.58 -5.04
CA ASP A 107 13.90 5.84 -3.83
C ASP A 107 13.02 4.64 -3.45
N GLU A 108 12.53 3.92 -4.47
CA GLU A 108 11.55 2.83 -4.36
C GLU A 108 11.71 1.80 -5.50
N ILE A 109 11.03 0.66 -5.38
CA ILE A 109 10.90 -0.35 -6.43
C ILE A 109 9.48 -0.38 -7.01
N ILE A 110 9.34 -0.85 -8.24
CA ILE A 110 8.06 -1.32 -8.79
C ILE A 110 8.22 -2.78 -9.15
N ILE A 111 7.37 -3.62 -8.57
CA ILE A 111 7.42 -5.06 -8.73
C ILE A 111 6.61 -5.43 -9.97
N ILE A 112 7.24 -6.21 -10.85
CA ILE A 112 6.66 -6.78 -12.06
C ILE A 112 6.53 -8.28 -11.84
N LYS A 113 5.31 -8.77 -11.83
CA LYS A 113 4.97 -10.19 -11.65
C LYS A 113 4.27 -10.70 -12.89
N ASN A 114 4.78 -11.75 -13.51
CA ASN A 114 4.28 -12.33 -14.76
C ASN A 114 4.13 -11.28 -15.88
N GLY A 115 5.07 -10.33 -15.96
CA GLY A 115 5.05 -9.22 -16.92
C GLY A 115 4.04 -8.10 -16.63
N ILE A 116 3.29 -8.18 -15.52
CA ILE A 116 2.30 -7.18 -15.10
C ILE A 116 2.84 -6.37 -13.92
N VAL A 117 2.62 -5.06 -13.93
CA VAL A 117 2.92 -4.17 -12.80
C VAL A 117 1.98 -4.50 -11.66
N THR A 118 2.51 -4.77 -10.47
CA THR A 118 1.71 -5.04 -9.27
C THR A 118 1.75 -3.86 -8.31
N ASP A 119 2.77 -3.80 -7.46
CA ASP A 119 2.90 -2.85 -6.35
C ASP A 119 4.33 -2.32 -6.22
N THR A 120 4.52 -1.31 -5.38
CA THR A 120 5.83 -1.00 -4.79
C THR A 120 6.04 -1.78 -3.50
N SER A 121 7.16 -1.56 -2.80
CA SER A 121 7.36 -2.19 -1.49
C SER A 121 6.34 -1.74 -0.42
N ILE A 122 5.72 -0.57 -0.57
CA ILE A 122 4.84 0.04 0.47
C ILE A 122 3.50 0.58 -0.04
N ALA A 123 3.23 0.56 -1.34
CA ALA A 123 2.05 1.17 -1.93
C ALA A 123 1.56 0.39 -3.15
N ASN A 124 0.25 0.45 -3.39
CA ASN A 124 -0.26 0.12 -4.72
C ASN A 124 0.11 1.26 -5.69
N ILE A 125 0.11 0.97 -6.99
CA ILE A 125 0.42 1.93 -8.05
C ILE A 125 -0.73 2.06 -9.05
N ALA A 126 -0.90 3.27 -9.57
CA ALA A 126 -1.74 3.55 -10.73
C ALA A 126 -0.95 4.32 -11.78
N ILE A 127 -1.41 4.27 -13.02
CA ILE A 127 -0.90 5.08 -14.11
C ILE A 127 -2.03 5.87 -14.76
N LEU A 128 -1.70 7.06 -15.26
CA LEU A 128 -2.61 7.81 -16.13
C LEU A 128 -2.47 7.28 -17.55
N TYR A 129 -3.56 6.71 -18.07
CA TYR A 129 -3.60 6.09 -19.39
C TYR A 129 -4.91 6.48 -20.09
N GLU A 130 -4.81 7.16 -21.23
CA GLU A 130 -5.98 7.64 -22.00
C GLU A 130 -6.96 8.46 -21.14
N ASP A 131 -6.42 9.45 -20.41
CA ASP A 131 -7.15 10.34 -19.48
C ASP A 131 -7.90 9.63 -18.33
N MET A 132 -7.59 8.35 -18.09
CA MET A 132 -8.14 7.56 -17.00
C MET A 132 -7.03 7.07 -16.07
N TRP A 133 -7.30 7.07 -14.77
CA TRP A 133 -6.42 6.42 -13.80
C TRP A 133 -6.74 4.94 -13.73
N ILE A 134 -5.75 4.12 -14.08
CA ILE A 134 -5.87 2.66 -14.01
C ILE A 134 -4.92 2.09 -12.98
N THR A 135 -5.37 1.04 -12.28
CA THR A 135 -4.55 0.19 -11.40
C THR A 135 -4.70 -1.26 -11.84
N SER A 136 -3.64 -2.07 -11.68
CA SER A 136 -3.69 -3.47 -12.10
C SER A 136 -4.73 -4.28 -11.33
N LYS A 137 -5.34 -5.27 -11.99
CA LYS A 137 -6.15 -6.30 -11.30
C LYS A 137 -5.27 -7.22 -10.47
N SER A 138 -4.07 -7.51 -11.00
CA SER A 138 -3.01 -8.19 -10.26
C SER A 138 -2.29 -7.20 -9.34
N TYR A 139 -2.49 -7.37 -8.03
CA TYR A 139 -1.77 -6.69 -6.95
C TYR A 139 -1.18 -7.74 -6.00
N LEU A 140 -0.14 -7.38 -5.25
CA LEU A 140 0.36 -8.19 -4.14
C LEU A 140 -0.57 -8.02 -2.95
N LEU A 141 -0.90 -6.77 -2.58
CA LEU A 141 -1.76 -6.48 -1.44
C LEU A 141 -3.02 -5.70 -1.86
N SER A 142 -4.19 -6.13 -1.39
CA SER A 142 -5.40 -5.33 -1.50
C SER A 142 -5.32 -4.12 -0.54
N GLY A 143 -4.81 -2.99 -1.03
CA GLY A 143 -4.64 -1.78 -0.25
C GLY A 143 -5.98 -1.11 0.09
N THR A 144 -6.08 -0.54 1.30
CA THR A 144 -7.28 0.19 1.74
C THR A 144 -7.56 1.41 0.88
N THR A 145 -6.54 2.20 0.57
CA THR A 145 -6.69 3.36 -0.33
C THR A 145 -7.07 2.96 -1.75
N ARG A 146 -6.49 1.87 -2.27
CA ARG A 146 -6.87 1.32 -3.59
C ARG A 146 -8.35 0.92 -3.60
N ALA A 147 -8.81 0.19 -2.59
CA ALA A 147 -10.21 -0.23 -2.46
C ALA A 147 -11.16 0.98 -2.42
N ARG A 148 -10.85 2.00 -1.63
CA ARG A 148 -11.63 3.24 -1.56
C ARG A 148 -11.73 3.95 -2.90
N LEU A 149 -10.59 4.15 -3.58
CA LEU A 149 -10.57 4.86 -4.86
C LEU A 149 -11.27 4.09 -5.99
N LEU A 150 -11.33 2.76 -5.91
CA LEU A 150 -12.15 1.94 -6.81
C LEU A 150 -13.64 2.09 -6.53
N GLU A 151 -14.04 2.09 -5.25
CA GLU A 151 -15.43 2.31 -4.83
C GLU A 151 -15.93 3.72 -5.23
N GLU A 152 -15.09 4.73 -5.09
CA GLU A 152 -15.33 6.11 -5.53
C GLU A 152 -15.25 6.30 -7.05
N LYS A 153 -14.92 5.24 -7.81
CA LYS A 153 -14.75 5.26 -9.28
C LYS A 153 -13.67 6.22 -9.79
N VAL A 154 -12.72 6.58 -8.94
CA VAL A 154 -11.51 7.34 -9.32
C VAL A 154 -10.56 6.44 -10.10
N LEU A 155 -10.48 5.16 -9.73
CA LEU A 155 -9.66 4.14 -10.39
C LEU A 155 -10.50 3.19 -11.23
N ILE A 156 -9.90 2.70 -12.32
CA ILE A 156 -10.42 1.61 -13.13
C ILE A 156 -9.43 0.44 -13.08
N GLU A 157 -9.93 -0.78 -12.91
CA GLU A 157 -9.09 -1.97 -12.91
C GLU A 157 -8.75 -2.43 -14.34
N LYS A 158 -7.46 -2.41 -14.68
CA LYS A 158 -6.93 -2.88 -15.96
C LYS A 158 -5.47 -3.26 -15.77
N ASP A 159 -5.08 -4.43 -16.26
CA ASP A 159 -3.70 -4.88 -16.14
C ASP A 159 -2.73 -3.92 -16.84
N ILE A 160 -1.70 -3.52 -16.10
CA ILE A 160 -0.70 -2.58 -16.57
C ILE A 160 0.53 -3.36 -17.00
N SER A 161 0.80 -3.37 -18.31
CA SER A 161 2.07 -3.89 -18.82
C SER A 161 3.22 -2.92 -18.56
N VAL A 162 4.46 -3.43 -18.54
CA VAL A 162 5.68 -2.59 -18.45
C VAL A 162 5.73 -1.53 -19.56
N LYS A 163 5.22 -1.85 -20.76
CA LYS A 163 5.15 -0.90 -21.89
C LYS A 163 4.17 0.25 -21.60
N MET A 164 3.04 -0.03 -20.97
CA MET A 164 2.08 1.00 -20.57
C MET A 164 2.67 1.89 -19.48
N LEU A 165 3.28 1.29 -18.44
CA LEU A 165 3.96 2.01 -17.37
C LEU A 165 5.01 2.99 -17.91
N LYS A 166 5.88 2.53 -18.82
CA LYS A 166 6.92 3.38 -19.43
C LYS A 166 6.38 4.50 -20.32
N LYS A 167 5.14 4.39 -20.80
CA LYS A 167 4.48 5.38 -21.66
C LYS A 167 3.53 6.31 -20.89
N ALA A 168 3.25 5.99 -19.62
CA ALA A 168 2.38 6.81 -18.81
C ALA A 168 2.95 8.23 -18.69
N SER A 169 2.08 9.23 -18.74
CA SER A 169 2.46 10.62 -18.49
C SER A 169 2.58 10.93 -17.00
N LYS A 170 1.84 10.18 -16.16
CA LYS A 170 1.86 10.27 -14.71
C LYS A 170 1.72 8.89 -14.11
N ILE A 171 2.33 8.68 -12.95
CA ILE A 171 2.02 7.57 -12.06
C ILE A 171 1.46 8.12 -10.74
N ALA A 172 0.81 7.27 -9.97
CA ALA A 172 0.40 7.61 -8.62
C ALA A 172 0.70 6.46 -7.68
N LEU A 173 1.31 6.77 -6.54
CA LEU A 173 1.46 5.83 -5.43
C LEU A 173 0.28 6.01 -4.49
N MET A 174 -0.23 4.89 -3.97
CA MET A 174 -1.34 4.96 -3.03
C MET A 174 -1.18 4.01 -1.84
N ASN A 175 -1.30 4.58 -0.64
CA ASN A 175 -1.43 3.85 0.62
C ASN A 175 -2.17 4.74 1.64
N ALA A 176 -2.40 4.21 2.84
CA ALA A 176 -3.21 4.89 3.85
C ALA A 176 -2.62 6.23 4.33
N MET A 177 -1.29 6.40 4.26
CA MET A 177 -0.61 7.60 4.75
C MET A 177 -0.56 8.72 3.72
N ILE A 178 -0.41 8.38 2.43
CA ILE A 178 -0.20 9.38 1.36
C ILE A 178 -1.44 9.62 0.49
N GLY A 179 -2.52 8.85 0.68
CA GLY A 179 -3.69 8.95 -0.18
C GLY A 179 -3.35 8.56 -1.62
N PHE A 180 -3.56 9.47 -2.56
CA PHE A 180 -3.25 9.28 -3.99
C PHE A 180 -2.17 10.28 -4.42
N ASP A 181 -0.91 9.86 -4.32
CA ASP A 181 0.26 10.71 -4.53
C ASP A 181 0.72 10.68 -5.99
N ILE A 182 0.27 11.68 -6.77
CA ILE A 182 0.57 11.81 -8.20
C ILE A 182 2.01 12.26 -8.40
N LYS A 183 2.71 11.59 -9.32
CA LYS A 183 4.08 11.87 -9.75
C LYS A 183 4.07 12.22 -11.23
N GLU A 184 4.52 13.43 -11.52
CA GLU A 184 4.74 13.92 -12.90
C GLU A 184 6.23 13.81 -13.26
N ASP A 185 7.09 14.21 -12.34
CA ASP A 185 8.54 14.13 -12.48
C ASP A 185 9.08 12.85 -11.84
N TYR A 186 9.08 11.74 -12.59
CA TYR A 186 9.67 10.47 -12.15
C TYR A 186 10.59 9.84 -13.19
N SER A 187 11.43 8.91 -12.75
CA SER A 187 12.29 8.14 -13.66
C SER A 187 12.39 6.67 -13.26
N PHE A 188 12.60 5.82 -14.26
CA PHE A 188 12.84 4.38 -14.07
C PHE A 188 14.31 4.05 -14.27
N LYS A 189 14.85 3.17 -13.42
CA LYS A 189 16.07 2.42 -13.70
C LYS A 189 15.70 0.97 -13.99
N LEU A 190 16.33 0.44 -15.04
CA LEU A 190 16.34 -0.99 -15.36
C LEU A 190 17.41 -1.69 -14.53
#